data_AF-A0A3A4RIH6-F1
#
_entry.id   AF-A0A3A4RIH6-F1
#
_cell.length_a   1.000
_cell.length_b   1.000
_cell.length_c   1.000
_cell.angle_alpha   90.00
_cell.angle_beta   90.00
_cell.angle_gamma   90.00
#
_symmetry.space_group_name_H-M   'P 1'
#
loop_
_entity.id
_entity.type
_entity.pdbx_description
1 polymer ?
#
loop_
_entity_poly.entity_id
_entity_poly.type
_entity_poly.pdbx_seq_one_letter_code
_entity_poly.pdbx_strand_id
1 'polypeptide(L)' 'MHSVMKITGLGRSTIYRLVACQKFPSPVRLTSRAVAWRSTDIDAWSENRPVVAH' A
#
# COMPACT_ATOMS: atom_id res chain seq x y z
N MET A 1 4.62 -4.56 -7.77
CA MET A 1 4.63 -5.03 -6.37
C MET A 1 5.90 -4.67 -5.59
N HIS A 2 7.12 -4.70 -6.17
CA HIS A 2 8.35 -4.30 -5.45
C HIS A 2 8.38 -2.85 -4.98
N SER A 3 7.84 -1.91 -5.77
CA SER A 3 7.86 -0.48 -5.42
C SER A 3 7.12 -0.20 -4.11
N VAL A 4 5.93 -0.76 -3.91
CA VAL A 4 5.12 -0.52 -2.70
C VAL A 4 5.67 -1.22 -1.46
N MET A 5 6.27 -2.40 -1.61
CA MET A 5 6.99 -3.06 -0.50
C MET A 5 8.23 -2.27 -0.08
N LYS A 6 8.94 -1.63 -1.02
CA LYS A 6 10.07 -0.74 -0.68
C LYS A 6 9.61 0.56 -0.03
N ILE A 7 8.54 1.17 -0.54
CA ILE A 7 7.99 2.43 -0.01
C ILE A 7 7.44 2.24 1.40
N THR A 8 6.74 1.12 1.65
CA THR A 8 6.10 0.86 2.94
C THR A 8 6.95 0.02 3.89
N GLY A 9 7.98 -0.68 3.39
CA GLY A 9 8.74 -1.67 4.16
C GLY A 9 7.92 -2.92 4.55
N LEU A 10 6.67 -3.03 4.08
CA LEU A 10 5.75 -4.09 4.50
C LEU A 10 5.78 -5.28 3.55
N GLY A 11 5.80 -6.49 4.12
CA GLY A 11 5.64 -7.73 3.36
C GLY A 11 4.24 -7.86 2.74
N ARG A 12 4.14 -8.62 1.65
CA ARG A 12 2.88 -8.88 0.90
C ARG A 12 1.70 -9.20 1.81
N SER A 13 1.91 -10.10 2.77
CA SER A 13 0.87 -10.56 3.70
C SER A 13 0.29 -9.41 4.53
N THR A 14 1.16 -8.50 4.98
CA THR A 14 0.75 -7.31 5.73
C THR A 14 0.00 -6.33 4.85
N ILE A 15 0.42 -6.14 3.60
CA ILE A 15 -0.30 -5.29 2.64
C ILE A 15 -1.71 -5.85 2.43
N TYR A 16 -1.87 -7.14 2.13
CA TYR A 16 -3.20 -7.74 1.96
C TYR A 16 -4.06 -7.65 3.22
N ARG A 17 -3.46 -7.83 4.41
CA ARG A 17 -4.17 -7.64 5.68
C ARG A 17 -4.61 -6.19 5.89
N LEU A 18 -3.78 -5.21 5.56
CA LEU A 18 -4.12 -3.80 5.67
C LEU A 18 -5.18 -3.40 4.63
N VAL A 19 -5.13 -3.94 3.41
CA VAL A 19 -6.18 -3.80 2.40
C VAL A 19 -7.50 -4.37 2.93
N ALA A 20 -7.47 -5.56 3.53
CA ALA A 20 -8.65 -6.16 4.16
C ALA A 20 -9.18 -5.33 5.34
N CYS A 21 -8.30 -4.72 6.14
CA CYS A 21 -8.67 -3.79 7.20
C CYS A 21 -9.05 -2.39 6.70
N GLN A 22 -9.11 -2.15 5.38
CA GLN A 22 -9.32 -0.82 4.78
C GLN A 22 -8.33 0.26 5.27
N LYS A 23 -7.17 -0.17 5.77
CA LYS A 23 -6.06 0.67 6.25
C LYS A 23 -4.97 0.84 5.19
N PHE A 24 -5.23 0.46 3.95
CA PHE A 24 -4.32 0.60 2.82
C PHE A 24 -5.12 1.01 1.58
N PRO A 25 -4.53 1.83 0.68
CA PRO A 25 -5.20 2.21 -0.55
C PRO A 25 -5.54 0.99 -1.40
N SER A 26 -6.70 1.08 -2.07
CA SER A 26 -7.23 -0.02 -2.86
C SER A 26 -6.30 -0.29 -4.06
N PRO A 27 -5.81 -1.53 -4.23
CA PRO A 27 -4.95 -1.87 -5.36
C PRO A 27 -5.73 -1.77 -6.68
N VAL A 28 -5.20 -1.01 -7.63
CA VAL A 28 -5.69 -0.96 -9.00
C VAL A 28 -5.18 -2.20 -9.75
N ARG A 29 -6.09 -3.04 -10.19
CA ARG A 29 -5.78 -4.23 -11.00
C ARG A 29 -5.39 -3.79 -12.42
N LEU A 30 -4.12 -3.87 -12.76
CA LEU A 30 -3.63 -3.63 -14.13
C LEU A 30 -3.75 -4.87 -15.00
N THR A 31 -3.59 -6.05 -14.41
CA THR A 31 -3.70 -7.34 -15.12
C THR A 31 -4.12 -8.44 -14.15
N SER A 32 -4.34 -9.65 -14.66
CA SER A 32 -4.78 -10.81 -13.88
C SER A 32 -3.83 -11.20 -12.74
N ARG A 33 -2.54 -10.83 -12.83
CA ARG A 33 -1.52 -11.15 -11.81
C ARG A 33 -0.79 -9.94 -11.24
N ALA A 34 -1.03 -8.73 -11.75
CA ALA A 34 -0.36 -7.53 -11.28
C ALA A 34 -1.36 -6.46 -10.83
N VAL A 35 -1.11 -5.99 -9.63
CA VAL A 35 -1.76 -4.83 -9.03
C VAL A 35 -0.74 -3.70 -8.89
N ALA A 36 -1.19 -2.49 -9.12
CA ALA A 36 -0.44 -1.29 -8.77
C ALA A 36 -1.29 -0.39 -7.89
N TRP A 37 -0.60 0.58 -7.31
CA TRP A 37 -1.20 1.61 -6.50
C TRP A 37 -0.85 2.93 -7.15
N ARG A 38 -1.78 3.88 -7.08
CA ARG A 38 -1.50 5.24 -7.53
C ARG A 38 -0.53 5.86 -6.54
N SER A 39 0.46 6.58 -7.05
CA SER A 39 1.43 7.29 -6.22
C SER A 39 0.72 8.25 -5.27
N THR A 40 -0.29 8.98 -5.77
CA THR A 40 -1.13 9.90 -4.98
C THR A 40 -1.89 9.21 -3.84
N ASP A 41 -2.39 8.00 -4.06
CA ASP A 41 -3.08 7.22 -3.02
C ASP A 41 -2.10 6.75 -1.94
N ILE A 42 -0.87 6.35 -2.33
CA ILE A 42 0.18 5.97 -1.37
C ILE A 42 0.68 7.19 -0.60
N ASP A 43 0.83 8.33 -1.28
CA ASP A 43 1.28 9.60 -0.72
C ASP A 43 0.25 10.11 0.30
N ALA A 44 -1.01 10.21 -0.10
CA ALA A 44 -2.12 10.57 0.79
C ALA A 44 -2.29 9.57 1.94
N TRP A 45 -2.08 8.27 1.70
CA TRP A 45 -2.09 7.27 2.77
C TRP A 45 -0.92 7.46 3.75
N SER A 46 0.27 7.80 3.24
CA SER A 46 1.46 8.06 4.04
C SER A 46 1.32 9.35 4.86
N GLU A 47 0.65 10.37 4.32
CA GLU A 47 0.31 11.60 5.04
C GLU A 47 -0.80 11.39 6.07
N ASN A 48 -1.81 10.57 5.76
CA ASN A 48 -2.96 10.33 6.64
C ASN A 48 -2.59 9.48 7.85
N ARG A 49 -1.60 8.58 7.72
CA ARG A 49 -1.10 7.82 8.85
C ARG A 49 -0.17 8.75 9.66
N PRO A 50 -0.42 9.00 10.96
CA PRO A 50 0.62 9.60 11.79
C PRO A 50 1.81 8.67 11.71
N VAL A 51 2.91 9.14 11.12
CA VAL A 51 4.20 8.49 11.22
C VAL A 51 4.41 8.21 12.71
N VAL A 52 4.28 6.96 13.11
CA VAL A 52 4.90 6.52 14.36
C VAL A 52 6.38 6.50 14.02
N ALA A 53 6.98 7.69 14.13
CA ALA A 53 8.42 7.86 14.13
C ALA A 53 8.94 6.94 15.23
N HIS A 54 9.80 6.00 14.85
CA HIS A 54 10.68 5.32 15.79
C HIS A 54 12.09 5.81 15.51
#